data_AF-A0A8H6FUB6-F1
#
_entry.id   AF-A0A8H6FUB6-F1
#
_cell.length_a   1.000
_cell.length_b   1.000
_cell.length_c   1.000
_cell.angle_alpha   90.00
_cell.angle_beta   90.00
_cell.angle_gamma   90.00
#
_symmetry.space_group_name_H-M   'P 1'
#
loop_
_entity.id
_entity.type
_entity.pdbx_description
1 polymer ?
#
loop_
_entity_poly.entity_id
_entity_poly.type
_entity_poly.pdbx_seq_one_letter_code
_entity_poly.pdbx_strand_id
1 'polypeptide(L)' 'MMGRKAGVEKAMLTVFKRNKAAMQFYERLGYEEDEYSPRPKKLRNGVVKELDYLILSKSLIGGVKNHQEEGQRKRKAG' A
#
# COMPACT_ATOMS: atom_id res chain seq x y z
N MET A 1 8.40 -11.11 -17.09
CA MET A 1 8.71 -9.84 -16.40
C MET A 1 10.17 -9.87 -15.94
N MET A 2 10.98 -8.85 -16.26
CA MET A 2 12.43 -8.85 -15.98
C MET A 2 12.78 -8.96 -14.49
N GLY A 3 11.95 -8.40 -13.60
CA GLY A 3 12.20 -8.47 -12.16
C GLY A 3 12.34 -9.91 -11.63
N ARG A 4 11.53 -10.86 -12.12
CA ARG A 4 11.66 -12.27 -11.74
C ARG A 4 13.01 -12.88 -12.15
N LYS A 5 13.53 -12.49 -13.32
CA LYS A 5 14.84 -12.96 -13.80
C LYS A 5 16.00 -12.35 -13.02
N ALA A 6 15.81 -11.15 -12.47
CA ALA A 6 16.78 -10.46 -11.62
C ALA A 6 16.72 -10.89 -10.14
N GLY A 7 15.84 -11.84 -9.78
CA GLY A 7 15.72 -12.32 -8.40
C GLY A 7 15.06 -11.32 -7.44
N VAL A 8 14.38 -10.28 -7.94
CA VAL A 8 13.67 -9.33 -7.05
C VAL A 8 12.33 -9.89 -6.59
N GLU A 9 12.04 -9.70 -5.31
CA GLU A 9 10.86 -10.27 -4.66
C GLU A 9 9.58 -9.48 -4.93
N LYS A 10 9.70 -8.15 -5.04
CA LYS A 10 8.58 -7.21 -5.23
C LYS A 10 8.87 -6.25 -6.38
N ALA A 11 7.82 -5.84 -7.08
CA ALA A 11 7.81 -4.62 -7.90
C ALA A 11 7.17 -3.51 -7.07
N MET A 12 7.80 -2.32 -7.01
CA MET A 12 7.32 -1.18 -6.23
C MET A 12 7.21 0.06 -7.10
N LEU A 13 6.31 0.97 -6.73
CA LEU A 13 6.16 2.29 -7.37
C LEU A 13 5.56 3.31 -6.40
N THR A 14 5.79 4.59 -6.69
CA THR A 14 5.14 5.71 -5.99
C THR A 14 4.00 6.24 -6.83
N VAL A 15 2.83 6.49 -6.23
CA VAL A 15 1.66 7.07 -6.91
C VAL A 15 1.12 8.25 -6.12
N PHE A 16 0.74 9.34 -6.80
CA PHE A 16 0.09 10.47 -6.15
C PHE A 16 -1.39 10.16 -5.85
N LYS A 17 -1.85 10.47 -4.63
CA LYS A 17 -3.24 10.29 -4.17
C LYS A 17 -4.26 11.00 -5.05
N ARG A 18 -3.86 12.09 -5.69
CA ARG A 18 -4.69 12.88 -6.63
C ARG A 18 -4.86 12.21 -7.99
N ASN A 19 -3.94 11.33 -8.39
CA ASN A 19 -4.02 10.61 -9.66
C ASN A 19 -4.87 9.35 -9.52
N LYS A 20 -6.20 9.54 -9.44
CA LYS A 20 -7.17 8.45 -9.25
C LYS A 20 -7.12 7.41 -10.37
N ALA A 21 -6.88 7.84 -11.61
CA ALA A 21 -6.76 6.93 -12.75
C ALA A 21 -5.58 5.97 -12.60
N ALA A 22 -4.40 6.48 -12.20
CA ALA A 22 -3.23 5.64 -11.96
C ALA A 22 -3.43 4.69 -10.78
N MET A 23 -4.02 5.15 -9.68
CA MET A 23 -4.29 4.26 -8.53
C MET A 23 -5.17 3.08 -8.93
N GLN A 24 -6.31 3.33 -9.59
CA GLN A 24 -7.20 2.28 -10.06
C GLN A 24 -6.54 1.35 -11.09
N PHE A 25 -5.69 1.89 -11.96
CA PHE A 25 -4.93 1.11 -12.92
C PHE A 25 -4.00 0.12 -12.21
N TYR A 26 -3.25 0.57 -11.21
CA TYR A 26 -2.30 -0.27 -10.48
C TYR A 26 -3.00 -1.28 -9.56
N GLU A 27 -4.10 -0.90 -8.91
CA GLU A 27 -4.95 -1.81 -8.14
C GLU A 27 -5.44 -2.99 -9.02
N ARG A 28 -5.93 -2.71 -10.24
CA ARG A 28 -6.35 -3.74 -11.20
C ARG A 28 -5.19 -4.65 -11.65
N LEU A 29 -3.97 -4.12 -11.68
CA LEU A 29 -2.77 -4.91 -11.95
C LEU A 29 -2.31 -5.74 -10.74
N GLY A 30 -2.97 -5.62 -9.58
CA GLY A 30 -2.66 -6.35 -8.35
C GLY A 30 -1.56 -5.71 -7.52
N TYR A 31 -1.37 -4.39 -7.62
CA TYR A 31 -0.57 -3.63 -6.69
C TYR A 31 -1.43 -3.18 -5.50
N GLU A 32 -0.85 -3.20 -4.31
CA GLU A 32 -1.50 -2.79 -3.07
C GLU A 32 -0.60 -1.79 -2.33
N GLU A 33 -1.16 -1.02 -1.38
CA GLU A 33 -0.35 -0.13 -0.55
C GLU A 33 0.68 -0.94 0.24
N ASP A 34 1.94 -0.57 0.09
CA ASP A 34 3.04 -1.26 0.76
C ASP A 34 3.19 -0.75 2.20
N GLU A 35 3.70 -1.60 3.10
CA GLU A 35 3.93 -1.25 4.51
C GLU A 35 4.87 -0.06 4.71
N TYR A 36 5.76 0.19 3.74
CA TYR A 36 6.66 1.35 3.73
C TYR A 36 5.99 2.64 3.25
N SER A 37 4.73 2.58 2.81
CA SER A 37 3.95 3.76 2.43
C SER A 37 3.84 4.74 3.61
N PRO A 38 3.96 6.06 3.38
CA PRO A 38 3.95 7.03 4.45
C PRO A 38 2.60 7.07 5.17
N ARG A 39 2.61 6.72 6.46
CA ARG A 39 1.44 6.89 7.32
C ARG A 39 1.27 8.37 7.72
N PRO A 40 0.04 8.88 7.82
CA PRO A 40 -0.21 10.22 8.34
C PRO A 40 0.44 10.38 9.71
N LYS A 41 1.31 11.39 9.86
CA LYS A 41 1.94 11.69 11.15
C LYS A 41 1.27 12.91 11.78
N LYS A 42 0.84 12.76 13.03
CA LYS A 42 0.42 13.87 13.88
C LYS A 42 1.67 14.51 14.47
N LEU A 43 1.84 15.80 14.21
CA LEU A 43 2.89 16.60 14.82
C LEU A 43 2.45 17.03 16.23
N ARG A 44 3.43 17.39 17.08
CA ARG A 44 3.21 17.79 18.48
C ARG A 44 2.29 19.02 18.64
N ASN A 45 2.16 19.84 17.59
CA ASN A 45 1.29 21.01 17.52
C ASN A 45 -0.14 20.68 17.00
N GLY A 46 -0.50 19.40 16.84
CA GLY A 46 -1.81 18.97 16.37
C GLY A 46 -1.97 18.94 14.84
N VAL A 47 -0.99 19.42 14.07
CA VAL A 47 -1.05 19.39 12.61
C VAL A 47 -0.84 17.96 12.11
N VAL A 48 -1.81 17.44 11.34
CA VAL A 48 -1.67 16.19 10.58
C VAL A 48 -1.01 16.54 9.26
N LYS A 49 0.22 16.08 9.04
CA LYS A 49 0.85 16.18 7.72
C LYS A 49 0.51 14.91 6.93
N GLU A 50 -0.48 15.03 6.07
CA GLU A 50 -0.74 14.01 5.06
C GLU A 50 0.23 14.20 3.88
N LEU A 51 0.88 13.11 3.46
CA LEU A 51 1.65 13.10 2.23
C LEU A 51 0.72 12.78 1.06
N ASP A 52 0.90 13.48 -0.05
CA ASP A 52 0.04 13.40 -1.25
C ASP A 52 0.37 12.21 -2.16
N TYR A 53 1.13 11.23 -1.66
CA TYR A 53 1.51 10.02 -2.40
C TYR A 53 1.46 8.78 -1.51
N LEU A 54 1.42 7.62 -2.15
CA LEU A 54 1.51 6.30 -1.57
C LEU A 54 2.62 5.51 -2.26
N ILE A 55 3.16 4.52 -1.56
CA ILE A 55 4.04 3.51 -2.17
C ILE A 55 3.19 2.26 -2.36
N LEU A 56 3.13 1.76 -3.59
CA LEU A 56 2.44 0.51 -3.91
C LEU A 56 3.46 -0.59 -4.21
N SER A 57 3.13 -1.83 -3.88
CA SER A 57 3.94 -2.99 -4.26
C SER A 57 3.11 -4.18 -4.74
N LYS A 58 3.76 -5.07 -5.48
CA LYS A 58 3.22 -6.34 -5.95
C LYS A 58 4.29 -7.42 -5.83
N SER A 59 3.93 -8.56 -5.25
CA SER A 59 4.83 -9.71 -5.18
C SER A 59 5.10 -10.31 -6.56
N LEU A 60 6.38 -10.59 -6.83
CA LEU A 60 6.86 -11.22 -8.05
C LEU A 60 7.16 -12.70 -7.88
N ILE A 61 7.30 -13.19 -6.65
CA ILE A 61 7.45 -14.61 -6.35
C ILE A 61 6.07 -15.27 -6.46
N GLY A 62 5.97 -16.33 -7.27
CA GLY A 62 4.69 -16.93 -7.62
C GLY A 62 3.99 -17.62 -6.44
N GLY A 63 2.93 -16.98 -5.93
CA GLY A 63 1.85 -17.59 -5.16
C GLY A 63 2.12 -17.77 -3.65
N VAL A 64 1.54 -16.88 -2.83
CA VAL A 64 0.53 -17.17 -1.79
C VAL A 64 -0.17 -15.84 -1.47
N LYS A 65 -1.49 -15.77 -1.69
CA LYS A 65 -2.32 -14.72 -1.08
C LYS A 65 -2.65 -15.17 0.34
N ASN A 66 -2.03 -14.57 1.35
CA ASN A 66 -2.52 -14.68 2.72
C ASN A 66 -3.42 -13.46 2.99
N HIS A 67 -4.71 -13.64 2.74
CA HIS A 67 -5.73 -12.82 3.40
C HIS A 67 -5.84 -13.28 4.86
N GLN A 68 -5.66 -12.35 5.80
CA GLN A 68 -6.07 -12.26 7.23
C GLN A 68 -4.92 -11.57 8.00
N GLU A 69 -5.13 -10.52 8.80
CA GLU A 69 -6.17 -10.36 9.81
C GLU A 69 -6.89 -8.99 9.78
N GLU A 70 -8.22 -9.08 9.66
CA GLU A 70 -9.23 -8.42 10.50
C GLU A 70 -8.88 -7.10 11.21
N GLY A 71 -9.43 -6.03 10.63
CA GLY A 71 -10.56 -5.36 11.25
C GLY A 71 -10.64 -5.43 12.78
N GLN A 72 -9.98 -4.46 13.40
CA GLN A 72 -10.27 -3.90 14.72
C GLN A 72 -11.61 -4.38 15.29
N ARG A 73 -11.50 -5.25 16.30
CA ARG A 73 -12.60 -5.73 17.15
C ARG A 73 -13.51 -4.56 17.55
N LYS A 74 -14.69 -4.59 16.92
CA LYS A 74 -16.01 -4.21 17.42
C LYS A 74 -16.02 -3.51 18.80
N ARG A 75 -16.46 -2.26 18.75
CA ARG A 75 -17.43 -1.65 19.67
C ARG A 75 -18.27 -2.72 20.38
N LYS A 76 -17.96 -3.03 21.65
CA LYS A 76 -18.89 -3.54 22.66
C LYS A 76 -18.37 -3.19 24.06
N ALA A 77 -18.83 -2.05 24.55
CA ALA A 77 -19.18 -1.81 25.95
C ALA A 77 -19.96 -0.49 25.96
N GLY A 78 -21.25 -0.61 25.61
CA GLY A 78 -22.31 0.18 26.24
C GLY A 78 -22.94 -0.70 27.30
#